data_AF-N9WAC9-F1
#
_entry.id   AF-N9WAC9-F1
#
_cell.length_a   1.000
_cell.length_b   1.000
_cell.length_c   1.000
_cell.angle_alpha   90.00
_cell.angle_beta   90.00
_cell.angle_gamma   90.00
#
_symmetry.space_group_name_H-M   'P 1'
#
loop_
_entity.id
_entity.type
_entity.pdbx_description
1 polymer ?
#
loop_
_entity_poly.entity_id
_entity_poly.type
_entity_poly.pdbx_seq_one_letter_code
_entity_poly.pdbx_strand_id
1 'polypeptide(L)'
;MDLMTIAPQTMPGSATPIEVEPIVLDPLAEDCPSDDTAIITTRRAITRVALVAVETGGRFQREGIEHDPMSWMLAPRRLFDGRAAIDACLEREHCLRSILVHGLSLGLDLAPTAVDNLLSDDEEDKRRRSRQYMSSKRKSGKKDHRSGRRPLAAPRLFTATIIYSSRKLMLQAFHASIAHEPSEISARLCERFGHSAANVADIREGFHQSTPVAMALVQEPVAELIRRVAPEADHPLHNDFAVTIEQRIDV
;
A
#
# COMPACT_ATOMS: atom_id res chain seq x y z
N MET A 1 -47.53 48.08 -49.64
CA MET A 1 -46.16 48.60 -49.47
C MET A 1 -45.59 47.93 -48.26
N ASP A 2 -44.49 47.22 -48.46
CA ASP A 2 -44.15 45.95 -47.84
C ASP A 2 -43.67 46.01 -46.39
N LEU A 3 -44.16 45.05 -45.61
CA LEU A 3 -43.63 44.63 -44.32
C LEU A 3 -42.29 43.92 -44.55
N MET A 4 -41.20 44.48 -44.03
CA MET A 4 -39.90 43.81 -44.00
C MET A 4 -39.95 42.58 -43.09
N THR A 5 -39.91 41.41 -43.70
CA THR A 5 -39.67 40.11 -43.06
C THR A 5 -38.23 40.06 -42.54
N ILE A 6 -38.06 40.08 -41.22
CA ILE A 6 -36.78 39.78 -40.57
C ILE A 6 -36.63 38.25 -40.52
N ALA A 7 -35.64 37.72 -41.25
CA ALA A 7 -35.30 36.30 -41.19
C ALA A 7 -34.66 35.95 -39.83
N PRO A 8 -35.00 34.80 -39.22
CA PRO A 8 -34.33 34.35 -38.00
C PRO A 8 -32.90 33.92 -38.34
N GLN A 9 -31.93 34.50 -37.62
CA GLN A 9 -30.54 34.05 -37.68
C GLN A 9 -30.43 32.64 -37.09
N THR A 10 -29.91 31.72 -37.91
CA THR A 10 -29.53 30.37 -37.51
C THR A 10 -28.33 30.46 -36.55
N MET A 11 -28.56 30.18 -35.27
CA MET A 11 -27.50 30.03 -34.28
C MET A 11 -26.63 28.81 -34.66
N PRO A 12 -25.30 28.93 -34.71
CA PRO A 12 -24.45 27.80 -35.05
C PRO A 12 -24.40 26.81 -33.89
N GLY A 13 -24.77 25.56 -34.22
CA GLY A 13 -24.21 24.32 -33.68
C GLY A 13 -24.13 24.21 -32.16
N SER A 14 -25.07 23.48 -31.57
CA SER A 14 -24.84 22.88 -30.26
C SER A 14 -23.59 22.01 -30.36
N ALA A 15 -22.52 22.38 -29.66
CA ALA A 15 -21.35 21.55 -29.54
C ALA A 15 -21.78 20.24 -28.85
N THR A 16 -21.88 19.17 -29.62
CA THR A 16 -21.93 17.81 -29.07
C THR A 16 -20.72 17.64 -28.15
N PRO A 17 -20.88 17.11 -26.93
CA PRO A 17 -19.75 16.74 -26.12
C PRO A 17 -18.87 15.82 -26.95
N ILE A 18 -17.60 16.17 -27.12
CA ILE A 18 -16.62 15.25 -27.69
C ILE A 18 -16.49 14.15 -26.64
N GLU A 19 -17.16 13.02 -26.87
CA GLU A 19 -16.86 11.77 -26.19
C GLU A 19 -15.43 11.42 -26.60
N VAL A 20 -14.47 11.83 -25.77
CA VAL A 20 -13.10 11.34 -25.86
C VAL A 20 -13.17 9.92 -25.34
N GLU A 21 -13.41 8.96 -26.24
CA GLU A 21 -13.09 7.57 -25.94
C GLU A 21 -11.64 7.54 -25.45
N PRO A 22 -11.35 7.01 -24.26
CA PRO A 22 -9.98 6.89 -23.81
C PRO A 22 -9.27 5.98 -24.82
N ILE A 23 -8.39 6.58 -25.63
CA ILE A 23 -7.60 5.86 -26.61
C ILE A 23 -6.70 4.93 -25.81
N VAL A 24 -7.12 3.67 -25.67
CA VAL A 24 -6.26 2.60 -25.18
C VAL A 24 -5.24 2.37 -26.28
N LEU A 25 -4.05 2.96 -26.12
CA LEU A 25 -2.94 2.75 -27.03
C LEU A 25 -2.59 1.26 -27.04
N ASP A 26 -2.46 0.68 -28.23
CA ASP A 26 -1.94 -0.67 -28.39
C ASP A 26 -0.41 -0.62 -28.18
N PRO A 27 0.13 -1.20 -27.10
CA PRO A 27 1.56 -1.13 -26.82
C PRO A 27 2.42 -1.94 -27.81
N LEU A 28 1.80 -2.70 -28.72
CA LEU A 28 2.49 -3.48 -29.75
C LEU A 28 2.43 -2.83 -31.15
N ALA A 29 1.69 -1.74 -31.31
CA ALA A 29 1.66 -0.98 -32.55
C ALA A 29 3.00 -0.27 -32.79
N GLU A 30 3.31 0.06 -34.04
CA GLU A 30 4.47 0.89 -34.36
C GLU A 30 4.26 2.32 -33.88
N ASP A 31 5.30 2.92 -33.31
CA ASP A 31 5.28 4.32 -32.88
C ASP A 31 4.96 5.24 -34.08
N CYS A 32 3.97 6.11 -33.91
CA CYS A 32 3.50 7.06 -34.89
C CYS A 32 3.68 8.50 -34.39
N PRO A 33 4.66 9.27 -34.91
CA PRO A 33 4.93 10.63 -34.44
C PRO A 33 3.78 11.64 -34.59
N SER A 34 2.76 11.35 -35.40
CA SER A 34 1.59 12.23 -35.56
C SER A 34 0.50 11.99 -34.52
N ASP A 35 0.46 10.78 -33.95
CA ASP A 35 -0.66 10.31 -33.12
C ASP A 35 -0.19 9.98 -31.69
N ASP A 36 1.10 9.69 -31.50
CA ASP A 36 1.68 9.39 -30.19
C ASP A 36 2.04 10.65 -29.40
N THR A 37 1.72 10.60 -28.11
CA THR A 37 2.13 11.63 -27.17
C THR A 37 3.52 11.33 -26.62
N ALA A 38 4.52 12.12 -27.00
CA ALA A 38 5.86 12.00 -26.45
C ALA A 38 5.92 12.42 -24.97
N ILE A 39 6.37 11.51 -24.10
CA ILE A 39 6.53 11.77 -22.65
C ILE A 39 8.00 12.08 -22.35
N ILE A 40 8.31 13.35 -22.06
CA ILE A 40 9.64 13.75 -21.59
C ILE A 40 9.73 13.51 -20.09
N THR A 41 10.66 12.65 -19.67
CA THR A 41 10.81 12.29 -18.26
C THR A 41 12.26 11.96 -17.88
N THR A 42 12.50 11.67 -16.61
CA THR A 42 13.82 11.27 -16.10
C THR A 42 13.88 9.77 -15.88
N ARG A 43 15.09 9.19 -15.95
CA ARG A 43 15.29 7.76 -15.62
C ARG A 43 14.75 7.40 -14.24
N ARG A 44 14.86 8.31 -13.25
CA ARG A 44 14.33 8.12 -11.90
C ARG A 44 12.81 8.02 -11.89
N ALA A 45 12.12 8.83 -12.69
CA ALA A 45 10.67 8.79 -12.81
C ALA A 45 10.21 7.49 -13.50
N ILE A 46 10.91 7.05 -14.55
CA ILE A 46 10.66 5.74 -15.18
C ILE A 46 10.84 4.60 -14.16
N THR A 47 11.89 4.63 -13.33
CA THR A 47 12.11 3.62 -12.29
C THR A 47 10.95 3.57 -11.29
N ARG A 48 10.31 4.70 -10.96
CA ARG A 48 9.14 4.71 -10.07
C ARG A 48 7.95 4.00 -10.71
N VAL A 49 7.68 4.25 -11.98
CA VAL A 49 6.60 3.57 -12.73
C VAL A 49 6.88 2.07 -12.79
N ALA A 50 8.11 1.67 -13.12
CA ALA A 50 8.50 0.26 -13.15
C ALA A 50 8.35 -0.42 -11.78
N LEU A 51 8.76 0.25 -10.69
CA LEU A 51 8.60 -0.26 -9.33
C LEU A 51 7.12 -0.49 -8.99
N VAL A 52 6.26 0.46 -9.34
CA VAL A 52 4.82 0.34 -9.12
C VAL A 52 4.23 -0.81 -9.95
N ALA A 53 4.59 -0.93 -11.23
CA ALA A 53 4.13 -2.03 -12.07
C ALA A 53 4.50 -3.41 -11.50
N VAL A 54 5.73 -3.56 -10.99
CA VAL A 54 6.18 -4.80 -10.33
C VAL A 54 5.35 -5.11 -9.08
N GLU A 55 5.10 -4.11 -8.23
CA GLU A 55 4.32 -4.30 -7.01
C GLU A 55 2.85 -4.60 -7.33
N THR A 56 2.26 -3.93 -8.33
CA THR A 56 0.91 -4.22 -8.81
C THR A 56 0.80 -5.66 -9.31
N GLY A 57 1.69 -6.08 -10.20
CA GLY A 57 1.71 -7.45 -10.73
C GLY A 57 1.90 -8.49 -9.62
N GLY A 58 2.88 -8.26 -8.73
CA GLY A 58 3.16 -9.13 -7.59
C GLY A 58 1.95 -9.27 -6.66
N ARG A 59 1.26 -8.16 -6.36
CA ARG A 59 0.03 -8.19 -5.58
C ARG A 59 -1.08 -8.97 -6.27
N PHE A 60 -1.36 -8.66 -7.53
CA PHE A 60 -2.48 -9.27 -8.25
C PHE A 60 -2.33 -10.79 -8.33
N GLN A 61 -1.10 -11.26 -8.58
CA GLN A 61 -0.79 -12.69 -8.54
C GLN A 61 -0.93 -13.27 -7.14
N ARG A 62 -0.38 -12.60 -6.11
CA ARG A 62 -0.40 -13.04 -4.71
C ARG A 62 -1.82 -13.17 -4.14
N GLU A 63 -2.72 -12.26 -4.51
CA GLU A 63 -4.10 -12.21 -4.02
C GLU A 63 -5.10 -12.88 -4.96
N GLY A 64 -4.67 -13.36 -6.12
CA GLY A 64 -5.57 -13.97 -7.12
C GLY A 64 -6.62 -12.97 -7.63
N ILE A 65 -6.23 -11.71 -7.79
CA ILE A 65 -7.14 -10.66 -8.27
C ILE A 65 -7.45 -10.94 -9.75
N GLU A 66 -8.74 -11.10 -10.07
CA GLU A 66 -9.19 -11.50 -11.42
C GLU A 66 -8.92 -10.44 -12.51
N HIS A 67 -8.77 -9.18 -12.11
CA HIS A 67 -8.47 -8.09 -13.03
C HIS A 67 -7.04 -8.16 -13.55
N ASP A 68 -6.82 -7.63 -14.76
CA ASP A 68 -5.49 -7.53 -15.33
C ASP A 68 -4.67 -6.38 -14.67
N PRO A 69 -3.41 -6.61 -14.25
CA PRO A 69 -2.57 -5.57 -13.66
C PRO A 69 -2.32 -4.37 -14.59
N MET A 70 -2.19 -4.59 -15.91
CA MET A 70 -1.99 -3.50 -16.86
C MET A 70 -3.23 -2.61 -16.94
N SER A 71 -4.42 -3.21 -16.90
CA SER A 71 -5.69 -2.49 -16.79
C SER A 71 -5.77 -1.65 -15.52
N TRP A 72 -5.15 -2.10 -14.41
CA TRP A 72 -5.02 -1.26 -13.22
C TRP A 72 -4.11 -0.05 -13.44
N MET A 73 -2.96 -0.26 -14.10
CA MET A 73 -1.98 0.78 -14.38
C MET A 73 -2.49 1.89 -15.32
N LEU A 74 -3.36 1.53 -16.27
CA LEU A 74 -3.86 2.43 -17.32
C LEU A 74 -5.19 3.12 -16.97
N ALA A 75 -6.00 2.54 -16.08
CA ALA A 75 -7.27 3.13 -15.71
C ALA A 75 -7.09 4.39 -14.84
N PRO A 76 -7.91 5.45 -15.03
CA PRO A 76 -8.07 6.55 -14.08
C PRO A 76 -8.38 6.05 -12.66
N ARG A 77 -7.69 6.59 -11.65
CA ARG A 77 -7.89 6.23 -10.24
C ARG A 77 -8.10 7.45 -9.37
N ARG A 78 -9.02 7.36 -8.41
CA ARG A 78 -9.19 8.35 -7.33
C ARG A 78 -7.90 8.51 -6.54
N LEU A 79 -7.13 7.43 -6.36
CA LEU A 79 -5.82 7.45 -5.69
C LEU A 79 -4.82 8.44 -6.31
N PHE A 80 -5.02 8.77 -7.58
CA PHE A 80 -4.17 9.65 -8.38
C PHE A 80 -4.94 10.87 -8.91
N ASP A 81 -5.99 11.30 -8.20
CA ASP A 81 -6.80 12.46 -8.57
C ASP A 81 -7.39 12.35 -10.00
N GLY A 82 -7.75 11.13 -10.39
CA GLY A 82 -8.32 10.82 -11.71
C GLY A 82 -7.29 10.52 -12.80
N ARG A 83 -5.99 10.55 -12.51
CA ARG A 83 -4.95 10.12 -13.46
C ARG A 83 -4.78 8.60 -13.48
N ALA A 84 -4.22 8.08 -14.57
CA ALA A 84 -3.73 6.71 -14.63
C ALA A 84 -2.47 6.55 -13.79
N ALA A 85 -2.22 5.34 -13.27
CA ALA A 85 -1.03 5.06 -12.45
C ALA A 85 0.27 5.24 -13.25
N ILE A 86 0.26 4.87 -14.53
CA ILE A 86 1.43 4.98 -15.42
C ILE A 86 1.94 6.43 -15.54
N ASP A 87 1.03 7.40 -15.50
CA ASP A 87 1.35 8.83 -15.56
C ASP A 87 1.60 9.42 -14.17
N ALA A 88 0.76 9.06 -13.20
CA ALA A 88 0.85 9.56 -11.83
C ALA A 88 2.17 9.19 -11.16
N CYS A 89 2.60 7.93 -11.33
CA CYS A 89 3.75 7.38 -10.62
C CYS A 89 5.09 7.87 -11.14
N LEU A 90 5.12 8.69 -12.20
CA LEU A 90 6.32 9.48 -12.54
C LEU A 90 6.73 10.37 -11.37
N GLU A 91 5.76 10.84 -10.58
CA GLU A 91 5.96 11.65 -9.39
C GLU A 91 6.19 10.79 -8.15
N ARG A 92 7.04 11.30 -7.25
CA ARG A 92 7.44 10.55 -6.05
C ARG A 92 6.25 10.24 -5.14
N GLU A 93 5.35 11.19 -4.98
CA GLU A 93 4.22 11.11 -4.05
C GLU A 93 3.25 9.98 -4.42
N HIS A 94 2.79 9.97 -5.67
CA HIS A 94 1.91 8.90 -6.17
C HIS A 94 2.60 7.53 -6.21
N CYS A 95 3.90 7.48 -6.51
CA CYS A 95 4.68 6.25 -6.41
C CYS A 95 4.67 5.69 -4.97
N LEU A 96 4.92 6.52 -3.96
CA LEU A 96 4.87 6.11 -2.55
C LEU A 96 3.48 5.61 -2.16
N ARG A 97 2.41 6.34 -2.55
CA ARG A 97 1.03 5.92 -2.29
C ARG A 97 0.75 4.53 -2.88
N SER A 98 1.19 4.30 -4.13
CA SER A 98 0.95 3.03 -4.82
C SER A 98 1.69 1.87 -4.14
N ILE A 99 2.95 2.08 -3.75
CA ILE A 99 3.73 1.07 -3.02
C ILE A 99 3.01 0.68 -1.72
N LEU A 100 2.47 1.65 -0.99
CA LEU A 100 1.72 1.37 0.24
C LEU A 100 0.41 0.63 -0.04
N VAL A 101 -0.36 1.06 -1.04
CA VAL A 101 -1.63 0.40 -1.40
C VAL A 101 -1.42 -1.06 -1.74
N HIS A 102 -0.39 -1.40 -2.53
CA HIS A 102 -0.16 -2.78 -2.93
C HIS A 102 0.63 -3.59 -1.88
N GLY A 103 1.63 -3.00 -1.23
CA GLY A 103 2.43 -3.70 -0.22
C GLY A 103 1.65 -4.03 1.06
N LEU A 104 0.61 -3.25 1.37
CA LEU A 104 -0.27 -3.45 2.52
C LEU A 104 -1.62 -4.07 2.15
N SER A 105 -1.80 -4.46 0.88
CA SER A 105 -3.03 -5.06 0.39
C SER A 105 -4.29 -4.19 0.64
N LEU A 106 -4.17 -2.86 0.62
CA LEU A 106 -5.29 -1.94 0.83
C LEU A 106 -6.22 -1.89 -0.39
N GLY A 107 -7.35 -1.19 -0.32
CA GLY A 107 -8.26 -1.02 -1.46
C GLY A 107 -7.53 -0.53 -2.74
N LEU A 108 -7.90 -1.09 -3.90
CA LEU A 108 -7.24 -0.81 -5.18
C LEU A 108 -7.49 0.61 -5.74
N ASP A 109 -8.47 1.35 -5.21
CA ASP A 109 -8.78 2.72 -5.63
C ASP A 109 -9.24 3.58 -4.43
N LEU A 110 -8.34 3.70 -3.43
CA LEU A 110 -8.59 4.51 -2.24
C LEU A 110 -8.60 6.00 -2.56
N ALA A 111 -9.26 6.78 -1.70
CA ALA A 111 -9.07 8.22 -1.69
C ALA A 111 -7.62 8.56 -1.31
N PRO A 112 -6.98 9.56 -1.94
CA PRO A 112 -5.59 9.95 -1.62
C PRO A 112 -5.43 10.26 -0.14
N THR A 113 -6.41 10.95 0.45
CA THR A 113 -6.45 11.31 1.87
C THR A 113 -6.38 10.12 2.82
N ALA A 114 -6.88 8.94 2.44
CA ALA A 114 -6.80 7.75 3.28
C ALA A 114 -5.34 7.24 3.40
N VAL A 115 -4.57 7.32 2.32
CA VAL A 115 -3.14 6.96 2.31
C VAL A 115 -2.30 8.09 2.89
N ASP A 116 -2.68 9.34 2.64
CA ASP A 116 -1.98 10.49 3.20
C ASP A 116 -2.12 10.55 4.71
N ASN A 117 -3.28 10.21 5.27
CA ASN A 117 -3.44 10.07 6.72
C ASN A 117 -2.53 9.00 7.30
N LEU A 118 -2.30 7.90 6.59
CA LEU A 118 -1.27 6.95 7.00
C LEU A 118 0.09 7.64 7.02
N LEU A 119 0.40 8.49 6.03
CA LEU A 119 1.67 9.20 5.89
C LEU A 119 1.86 10.41 6.82
N SER A 120 0.77 11.07 7.27
CA SER A 120 0.76 12.44 7.78
C SER A 120 0.67 12.60 9.30
N ASP A 121 0.86 11.54 10.09
CA ASP A 121 1.03 11.62 11.56
C ASP A 121 2.38 12.28 11.95
N ASP A 122 2.60 13.50 11.47
CA ASP A 122 3.84 14.26 11.56
C ASP A 122 3.82 15.31 12.69
N GLU A 123 4.81 15.14 13.57
CA GLU A 123 5.54 16.15 14.35
C GLU A 123 4.85 16.95 15.46
N GLU A 124 3.60 17.39 15.32
CA GLU A 124 2.96 18.20 16.38
C GLU A 124 2.59 17.35 17.61
N ASP A 125 2.16 16.12 17.34
CA ASP A 125 1.86 15.13 18.37
C ASP A 125 3.12 14.61 19.05
N LYS A 126 4.25 14.53 18.34
CA LYS A 126 5.56 14.18 18.93
C LYS A 126 6.00 15.20 20.00
N ARG A 127 5.68 16.49 19.83
CA ARG A 127 5.99 17.56 20.80
C ARG A 127 5.02 17.62 21.98
N ARG A 128 3.73 17.34 21.78
CA ARG A 128 2.73 17.25 22.87
C ARG A 128 2.92 16.00 23.73
N ARG A 129 3.18 14.84 23.10
CA ARG A 129 3.32 13.53 23.77
C ARG A 129 4.58 13.44 24.63
N SER A 130 5.68 14.10 24.23
CA SER A 130 6.90 14.23 25.04
C SER A 130 6.68 14.92 26.41
N ARG A 131 5.71 15.86 26.49
CA ARG A 131 5.36 16.54 27.75
C ARG A 131 4.41 15.72 28.63
N GLN A 132 3.56 14.90 28.01
CA GLN A 132 2.57 14.08 28.73
C GLN A 132 3.20 12.83 29.35
N TYR A 133 4.21 12.23 28.69
CA TYR A 133 4.95 11.05 29.20
C TYR A 133 5.82 11.34 30.43
N MET A 134 6.24 12.60 30.64
CA MET A 134 7.01 13.00 31.83
C MET A 134 6.12 13.40 33.03
N SER A 135 4.80 13.54 32.81
CA SER A 135 3.85 13.99 33.84
C SER A 135 3.07 12.84 34.52
N SER A 136 3.02 11.64 33.94
CA SER A 136 2.19 10.54 34.45
C SER A 136 2.90 9.64 35.47
N LYS A 137 4.22 9.81 35.67
CA LYS A 137 5.01 9.00 36.61
C LYS A 137 4.96 9.54 38.05
N ARG A 138 3.76 9.85 38.56
CA ARG A 138 3.49 10.16 39.97
C ARG A 138 1.98 10.11 40.26
N LYS A 139 1.47 8.89 40.49
CA LYS A 139 0.40 8.65 41.47
C LYS A 139 0.24 7.15 41.73
N SER A 140 0.36 6.85 43.02
CA SER A 140 0.26 5.55 43.66
C SER A 140 -1.17 5.00 43.72
N GLY A 141 -1.30 3.68 43.56
CA GLY A 141 -2.05 2.81 44.46
C GLY A 141 -3.57 2.67 44.27
N LYS A 142 -4.01 1.46 43.94
CA LYS A 142 -4.88 0.63 44.81
C LYS A 142 -5.02 -0.78 44.22
N LYS A 143 -4.78 -1.80 45.05
CA LYS A 143 -5.12 -3.20 44.77
C LYS A 143 -6.63 -3.34 44.85
N ASP A 144 -7.28 -3.74 43.76
CA ASP A 144 -8.62 -4.32 43.79
C ASP A 144 -8.56 -5.77 43.31
N HIS A 145 -8.94 -6.67 44.21
CA HIS A 145 -9.15 -8.09 43.96
C HIS A 145 -10.51 -8.29 43.30
N ARG A 146 -10.55 -8.52 41.98
CA ARG A 146 -11.71 -9.14 41.30
C ARG A 146 -11.26 -10.09 40.18
N SER A 147 -11.57 -11.37 40.39
CA SER A 147 -11.79 -12.46 39.41
C SER A 147 -11.05 -12.43 38.05
N GLY A 148 -10.01 -13.26 37.94
CA GLY A 148 -10.02 -14.39 37.00
C GLY A 148 -9.98 -14.15 35.48
N ARG A 149 -9.63 -12.96 34.98
CA ARG A 149 -9.24 -12.78 33.57
C ARG A 149 -7.81 -12.23 33.56
N ARG A 150 -6.86 -13.06 33.15
CA ARG A 150 -5.47 -12.61 32.92
C ARG A 150 -5.57 -11.42 31.96
N PRO A 151 -5.06 -10.23 32.30
CA PRO A 151 -5.06 -9.11 31.37
C PRO A 151 -4.40 -9.60 30.08
N LEU A 152 -5.08 -9.48 28.93
CA LEU A 152 -4.44 -9.74 27.65
C LEU A 152 -3.19 -8.86 27.60
N ALA A 153 -2.06 -9.44 27.21
CA ALA A 153 -0.82 -8.68 27.03
C ALA A 153 -1.12 -7.48 26.13
N ALA A 154 -0.49 -6.33 26.36
CA ALA A 154 -0.71 -5.19 25.46
C ALA A 154 -0.36 -5.59 24.02
N PRO A 155 -1.14 -5.19 23.01
CA PRO A 155 -0.85 -5.49 21.62
C PRO A 155 0.49 -4.85 21.23
N ARG A 156 1.28 -5.58 20.44
CA ARG A 156 2.63 -5.20 20.02
C ARG A 156 2.82 -5.55 18.57
N LEU A 157 3.66 -4.80 17.89
CA LEU A 157 4.12 -5.18 16.56
C LEU A 157 5.02 -6.41 16.67
N PHE A 158 4.73 -7.43 15.89
CA PHE A 158 5.62 -8.57 15.66
C PHE A 158 6.02 -8.61 14.20
N THR A 159 7.26 -9.03 13.96
CA THR A 159 7.75 -9.36 12.63
C THR A 159 8.16 -10.81 12.57
N ALA A 160 7.98 -11.43 11.41
CA ALA A 160 8.39 -12.79 11.16
C ALA A 160 9.11 -12.87 9.81
N THR A 161 10.22 -13.60 9.78
CA THR A 161 10.92 -13.90 8.54
C THR A 161 10.94 -15.41 8.31
N ILE A 162 10.63 -15.83 7.09
CA ILE A 162 10.62 -17.23 6.66
C ILE A 162 11.64 -17.38 5.55
N ILE A 163 12.52 -18.36 5.69
CA ILE A 163 13.33 -18.91 4.60
C ILE A 163 13.03 -20.41 4.58
N TYR A 164 12.29 -20.84 3.57
CA TYR A 164 11.85 -22.22 3.44
C TYR A 164 12.21 -22.74 2.06
N SER A 165 12.79 -23.94 1.99
CA SER A 165 13.07 -24.61 0.73
C SER A 165 12.48 -26.02 0.73
N SER A 166 11.94 -26.38 -0.42
CA SER A 166 11.45 -27.71 -0.75
C SER A 166 12.07 -28.16 -2.07
N ARG A 167 11.75 -29.38 -2.53
CA ARG A 167 12.29 -29.92 -3.79
C ARG A 167 11.88 -29.15 -5.06
N LYS A 168 10.87 -28.28 -4.98
CA LYS A 168 10.29 -27.58 -6.14
C LYS A 168 10.18 -26.08 -5.96
N LEU A 169 10.42 -25.58 -4.74
CA LEU A 169 10.11 -24.21 -4.38
C LEU A 169 11.05 -23.73 -3.28
N MET A 170 11.63 -22.56 -3.47
CA MET A 170 12.19 -21.71 -2.43
C MET A 170 11.20 -20.58 -2.12
N LEU A 171 10.91 -20.38 -0.84
CA LEU A 171 10.09 -19.32 -0.30
C LEU A 171 10.94 -18.45 0.62
N GLN A 172 10.95 -17.14 0.35
CA GLN A 172 11.36 -16.11 1.30
C GLN A 172 10.14 -15.25 1.62
N ALA A 173 9.84 -15.04 2.89
CA ALA A 173 8.73 -14.19 3.28
C ALA A 173 9.06 -13.31 4.48
N PHE A 174 8.53 -12.10 4.45
CA PHE A 174 8.51 -11.17 5.56
C PHE A 174 7.05 -10.90 5.94
N HIS A 175 6.76 -10.95 7.23
CA HIS A 175 5.46 -10.59 7.79
C HIS A 175 5.64 -9.60 8.91
N ALA A 176 4.76 -8.60 9.00
CA ALA A 176 4.64 -7.69 10.13
C ALA A 176 3.17 -7.52 10.49
N SER A 177 2.78 -7.76 11.73
CA SER A 177 1.41 -7.47 12.18
C SER A 177 1.34 -7.24 13.68
N ILE A 178 0.22 -6.67 14.12
CA ILE A 178 -0.05 -6.46 15.55
C ILE A 178 -0.71 -7.71 16.15
N ALA A 179 -0.21 -8.14 17.30
CA ALA A 179 -0.75 -9.25 18.08
C ALA A 179 -0.51 -9.04 19.57
N HIS A 180 -1.24 -9.77 20.42
CA HIS A 180 -0.97 -9.77 21.86
C HIS A 180 0.12 -10.78 22.22
N GLU A 181 0.20 -11.89 21.48
CA GLU A 181 1.17 -12.96 21.71
C GLU A 181 1.80 -13.47 20.39
N PRO A 182 3.06 -13.98 20.43
CA PRO A 182 3.71 -14.57 19.26
C PRO A 182 2.94 -15.76 18.64
N SER A 183 2.15 -16.47 19.45
CA SER A 183 1.34 -17.62 19.03
C SER A 183 0.27 -17.23 17.99
N GLU A 184 -0.27 -16.02 18.07
CA GLU A 184 -1.20 -15.48 17.05
C GLU A 184 -0.50 -15.31 15.70
N ILE A 185 0.75 -14.86 15.72
CA ILE A 185 1.57 -14.73 14.51
C ILE A 185 1.83 -16.12 13.94
N SER A 186 2.24 -17.09 14.76
CA SER A 186 2.41 -18.48 14.31
C SER A 186 1.13 -19.04 13.69
N ALA A 187 -0.04 -18.78 14.26
CA ALA A 187 -1.32 -19.22 13.70
C ALA A 187 -1.60 -18.60 12.32
N ARG A 188 -1.42 -17.28 12.17
CA ARG A 188 -1.56 -16.57 10.89
C ARG A 188 -0.59 -17.10 9.83
N LEU A 189 0.66 -17.37 10.21
CA LEU A 189 1.66 -17.94 9.32
C LEU A 189 1.32 -19.38 8.91
N CYS A 190 0.82 -20.20 9.84
CA CYS A 190 0.36 -21.57 9.55
C CYS A 190 -0.80 -21.58 8.57
N GLU A 191 -1.77 -20.69 8.74
CA GLU A 191 -2.92 -20.53 7.84
C GLU A 191 -2.47 -20.14 6.43
N ARG A 192 -1.53 -19.19 6.31
CA ARG A 192 -1.09 -18.66 5.02
C ARG A 192 -0.06 -19.52 4.30
N PHE A 193 0.97 -19.99 5.00
CA PHE A 193 2.13 -20.66 4.40
C PHE A 193 2.16 -22.17 4.64
N GLY A 194 1.21 -22.68 5.42
CA GLY A 194 1.20 -24.07 5.86
C GLY A 194 2.18 -24.34 6.99
N HIS A 195 1.96 -25.47 7.67
CA HIS A 195 2.68 -25.85 8.89
C HIS A 195 4.20 -25.89 8.71
N SER A 196 4.67 -26.46 7.60
CA SER A 196 6.11 -26.66 7.34
C SER A 196 6.89 -25.35 7.23
N ALA A 197 6.35 -24.37 6.50
CA ALA A 197 6.99 -23.07 6.33
C ALA A 197 6.83 -22.18 7.57
N ALA A 198 5.68 -22.24 8.23
CA ALA A 198 5.44 -21.49 9.47
C ALA A 198 6.33 -21.96 10.63
N ASN A 199 6.65 -23.25 10.70
CA ASN A 199 7.48 -23.82 11.77
C ASN A 199 8.95 -23.36 11.71
N VAL A 200 9.43 -22.89 10.55
CA VAL A 200 10.79 -22.33 10.41
C VAL A 200 10.82 -20.80 10.50
N ALA A 201 9.68 -20.18 10.81
CA ALA A 201 9.59 -18.73 10.94
C ALA A 201 10.37 -18.22 12.16
N ASP A 202 11.21 -17.22 11.95
CA ASP A 202 11.87 -16.46 13.02
C ASP A 202 10.96 -15.28 13.39
N ILE A 203 10.20 -15.44 14.48
CA ILE A 203 9.25 -14.44 14.98
C ILE A 203 9.93 -13.60 16.05
N ARG A 204 9.94 -12.28 15.84
CA ARG A 204 10.49 -11.28 16.75
C ARG A 204 9.45 -10.22 17.06
N GLU A 205 9.55 -9.66 18.25
CA GLU A 205 8.83 -8.43 18.57
C GLU A 205 9.55 -7.22 17.96
N GLY A 206 8.79 -6.25 17.43
CA GLY A 206 9.30 -5.07 16.76
C GLY A 206 9.85 -5.35 15.37
N PHE A 207 10.30 -4.30 14.68
CA PHE A 207 10.83 -4.37 13.32
C PHE A 207 12.36 -4.30 13.30
N HIS A 208 12.96 -5.35 12.77
CA HIS A 208 14.41 -5.51 12.64
C HIS A 208 14.82 -5.48 11.16
N GLN A 209 14.97 -4.28 10.62
CA GLN A 209 15.27 -4.07 9.19
C GLN A 209 16.62 -4.69 8.76
N SER A 210 17.57 -4.87 9.69
CA SER A 210 18.88 -5.46 9.41
C SER A 210 18.88 -6.97 9.19
N THR A 211 17.72 -7.64 9.31
CA THR A 211 17.62 -9.06 8.99
C THR A 211 17.72 -9.27 7.48
N PRO A 212 18.42 -10.31 6.97
CA PRO A 212 18.64 -10.47 5.53
C PRO A 212 17.35 -10.47 4.70
N VAL A 213 16.30 -11.14 5.19
CA VAL A 213 15.00 -11.19 4.51
C VAL A 213 14.31 -9.83 4.51
N ALA A 214 14.36 -9.08 5.62
CA ALA A 214 13.78 -7.73 5.66
C ALA A 214 14.54 -6.77 4.72
N MET A 215 15.86 -6.81 4.69
CA MET A 215 16.67 -6.01 3.77
C MET A 215 16.37 -6.33 2.29
N ALA A 216 16.13 -7.61 1.98
CA ALA A 216 15.89 -8.06 0.62
C ALA A 216 14.46 -7.73 0.15
N LEU A 217 13.46 -7.92 1.01
CA LEU A 217 12.04 -7.87 0.61
C LEU A 217 11.34 -6.55 0.95
N VAL A 218 11.72 -5.90 2.05
CA VAL A 218 10.97 -4.74 2.58
C VAL A 218 11.51 -3.45 1.97
N GLN A 219 10.71 -2.86 1.09
CA GLN A 219 11.01 -1.55 0.52
C GLN A 219 10.95 -0.46 1.59
N GLU A 220 11.80 0.56 1.48
CA GLU A 220 11.92 1.63 2.49
C GLU A 220 10.59 2.32 2.86
N PRO A 221 9.64 2.59 1.94
CA PRO A 221 8.35 3.16 2.31
C PRO A 221 7.53 2.27 3.24
N VAL A 222 7.61 0.95 3.04
CA VAL A 222 6.95 -0.05 3.89
C VAL A 222 7.68 -0.14 5.24
N ALA A 223 9.01 -0.10 5.23
CA ALA A 223 9.81 -0.06 6.45
C ALA A 223 9.49 1.17 7.32
N GLU A 224 9.38 2.35 6.73
CA GLU A 224 9.01 3.60 7.43
C GLU A 224 7.61 3.48 8.04
N LEU A 225 6.63 2.96 7.31
CA LEU A 225 5.30 2.72 7.86
C LEU A 225 5.33 1.75 9.03
N ILE A 226 6.03 0.62 8.91
CA ILE A 226 6.16 -0.34 10.01
C ILE A 226 6.80 0.32 11.24
N ARG A 227 7.85 1.13 11.05
CA ARG A 227 8.52 1.90 12.11
C ARG A 227 7.57 2.91 12.77
N ARG A 228 6.63 3.49 12.01
CA ARG A 228 5.62 4.41 12.53
C ARG A 228 4.50 3.71 13.31
N VAL A 229 4.07 2.53 12.89
CA VAL A 229 3.01 1.78 13.58
C VAL A 229 3.50 1.16 14.90
N ALA A 230 4.77 0.76 14.97
CA ALA A 230 5.32 0.04 16.13
C ALA A 230 5.10 0.72 17.51
N PRO A 231 5.29 2.05 17.66
CA PRO A 231 5.08 2.75 18.93
C PRO A 231 3.61 2.90 19.33
N GLU A 232 2.67 2.73 18.40
CA GLU A 232 1.22 2.94 18.58
C GLU A 232 0.45 1.62 18.42
N ALA A 233 1.08 0.47 18.71
CA ALA A 233 0.48 -0.83 18.49
C ALA A 233 -0.82 -1.10 19.29
N ASP A 234 -1.10 -0.28 20.32
CA ASP A 234 -2.34 -0.30 21.10
C ASP A 234 -3.43 0.63 20.57
N HIS A 235 -3.15 1.42 19.53
CA HIS A 235 -4.12 2.30 18.93
C HIS A 235 -5.16 1.50 18.11
N PRO A 236 -6.48 1.71 18.31
CA PRO A 236 -7.53 0.91 17.67
C PRO A 236 -7.49 0.89 16.14
N LEU A 237 -6.94 1.93 15.49
CA LEU A 237 -6.80 1.99 14.04
C LEU A 237 -5.75 1.02 13.47
N HIS A 238 -4.92 0.41 14.33
CA HIS A 238 -3.85 -0.48 13.91
C HIS A 238 -4.13 -1.96 14.25
N ASN A 239 -5.28 -2.27 14.84
CA ASN A 239 -5.65 -3.65 15.20
C ASN A 239 -5.56 -4.61 14.01
N ASP A 240 -5.91 -4.14 12.82
CA ASP A 240 -5.91 -4.93 11.59
C ASP A 240 -4.65 -4.71 10.74
N PHE A 241 -3.64 -4.04 11.27
CA PHE A 241 -2.39 -3.81 10.55
C PHE A 241 -1.67 -5.14 10.30
N ALA A 242 -1.51 -5.48 9.02
CA ALA A 242 -0.70 -6.59 8.56
C ALA A 242 -0.01 -6.26 7.24
N VAL A 243 1.27 -6.61 7.15
CA VAL A 243 2.10 -6.52 5.95
C VAL A 243 2.65 -7.90 5.69
N THR A 244 2.49 -8.41 4.48
CA THR A 244 3.11 -9.68 4.08
C THR A 244 3.71 -9.55 2.71
N ILE A 245 5.02 -9.76 2.62
CA ILE A 245 5.79 -9.72 1.38
C ILE A 245 6.41 -11.11 1.20
N GLU A 246 6.25 -11.69 0.02
CA GLU A 246 6.75 -13.02 -0.29
C GLU A 246 7.41 -13.07 -1.66
N GLN A 247 8.47 -13.85 -1.75
CA GLN A 247 9.15 -14.20 -3.00
C GLN A 247 9.17 -15.73 -3.12
N ARG A 248 8.62 -16.23 -4.22
CA ARG A 248 8.54 -17.65 -4.57
C ARG A 248 9.39 -17.91 -5.79
N ILE A 249 10.30 -18.87 -5.69
CA ILE A 249 11.23 -19.24 -6.76
C ILE A 249 11.11 -20.74 -6.99
N ASP A 250 10.69 -21.12 -8.19
CA ASP A 250 10.68 -22.53 -8.60
C ASP A 250 12.11 -23.05 -8.73
N VAL A 251 12.37 -24.24 -8.19
CA VAL A 251 13.69 -24.90 -8.13
C VAL A 251 13.70 -26.15 -8.99
#